data_AF-A0A6J8D0S8-F1
#
_entry.id   AF-A0A6J8D0S8-F1
#
_cell.length_a   1.000
_cell.length_b   1.000
_cell.length_c   1.000
_cell.angle_alpha   90.00
_cell.angle_beta   90.00
_cell.angle_gamma   90.00
#
_symmetry.space_group_name_H-M   'P 1'
#
loop_
_entity.id
_entity.type
_entity.pdbx_description
1 polymer ?
#
loop_
_entity_poly.entity_id
_entity_poly.type
_entity_poly.pdbx_seq_one_letter_code
_entity_poly.pdbx_strand_id
1 'polypeptide(L)'
;MGTGSSKTKLKEEFCETKRRIHYNMVTEQSTTGRDNHTEKLSTIRNQTPKIQTAHDEKESKHKKQRRKKNKNVLNAIAQKPNGTDIDNIESVSANEILKFVVTTFENGCTFEDFVLQCDLFPSSVDIPRWLEKHTMQFHIFKNSEKIEYILPYVKTAGVCSHYNNRQYPGQCNYVNCRFLHVCRRFVRHVYCNFKGCRLAHDFTNQHNSRLLVRFGLENFSENQIKMVLNNHFPSICKDYNFNERCKVGTKKCVNLHLCGSYKFGKCEEPCKYKRTHKLNKDHNKWVLRAFEMRSWPEEKILKSIYVPPKRAPSYSNNDERDLDHNKNIDDDDVYKGSDFIDLDENFVPPKADSSDSNSDEDES
;
A
#
# COMPACT_ATOMS: atom_id res chain seq x y z
N MET A 1 17.67 -39.05 -12.28
CA MET A 1 17.44 -38.83 -10.84
C MET A 1 18.58 -37.98 -10.29
N GLY A 2 18.29 -36.94 -9.49
CA GLY A 2 19.29 -36.27 -8.65
C GLY A 2 19.79 -34.86 -9.05
N THR A 3 18.92 -33.84 -9.11
CA THR A 3 19.37 -32.41 -9.06
C THR A 3 18.57 -31.53 -8.09
N GLY A 4 17.56 -32.08 -7.40
CA GLY A 4 16.74 -31.35 -6.42
C GLY A 4 17.40 -31.14 -5.05
N SER A 5 18.46 -31.88 -4.72
CA SER A 5 19.02 -31.92 -3.36
C SER A 5 20.09 -30.86 -3.05
N SER A 6 20.64 -30.17 -4.04
CA SER A 6 21.80 -29.27 -3.83
C SER A 6 21.40 -27.82 -3.54
N LYS A 7 20.26 -27.34 -4.06
CA LYS A 7 19.76 -25.98 -3.80
C LYS A 7 19.08 -25.81 -2.44
N THR A 8 18.49 -26.87 -1.90
CA THR A 8 17.94 -26.91 -0.53
C THR A 8 19.06 -26.99 0.50
N LYS A 9 20.07 -27.85 0.28
CA LYS A 9 21.27 -27.92 1.14
C LYS A 9 22.00 -26.59 1.30
N LEU A 10 22.19 -25.83 0.21
CA LEU A 10 22.87 -24.52 0.26
C LEU A 10 22.03 -23.42 0.95
N LYS A 11 20.69 -23.50 0.88
CA LYS A 11 19.81 -22.57 1.61
C LYS A 11 19.74 -22.92 3.10
N GLU A 12 19.75 -24.21 3.45
CA GLU A 12 19.85 -24.68 4.82
C GLU A 12 21.21 -24.34 5.44
N GLU A 13 22.33 -24.58 4.75
CA GLU A 13 23.67 -24.19 5.21
C GLU A 13 23.81 -22.68 5.43
N PHE A 14 23.19 -21.85 4.59
CA PHE A 14 23.20 -20.39 4.76
C PHE A 14 22.35 -19.93 5.96
N CYS A 15 21.19 -20.54 6.17
CA CYS A 15 20.35 -20.27 7.34
C CYS A 15 21.00 -20.77 8.65
N GLU A 16 21.67 -21.90 8.62
CA GLU A 16 22.35 -22.50 9.77
C GLU A 16 23.64 -21.75 10.12
N THR A 17 24.35 -21.23 9.11
CA THR A 17 25.48 -20.30 9.29
C THR A 17 25.02 -18.97 9.89
N LYS A 18 23.91 -18.40 9.41
CA LYS A 18 23.32 -17.18 10.02
C LYS A 18 22.83 -17.41 11.46
N ARG A 19 22.25 -18.57 11.76
CA ARG A 19 21.85 -18.93 13.13
C ARG A 19 23.07 -19.14 14.04
N ARG A 20 24.15 -19.76 13.56
CA ARG A 20 25.42 -19.87 14.30
C ARG A 20 26.08 -18.51 14.57
N ILE A 21 26.07 -17.61 13.59
CA ILE A 21 26.60 -16.24 13.77
C ILE A 21 25.76 -15.49 14.81
N HIS A 22 24.43 -15.58 14.72
CA HIS A 22 23.54 -14.94 15.69
C HIS A 22 23.65 -15.55 17.10
N TYR A 23 23.78 -16.89 17.21
CA TYR A 23 23.96 -17.58 18.49
C TYR A 23 25.30 -17.21 19.15
N ASN A 24 26.39 -17.17 18.38
CA ASN A 24 27.71 -16.79 18.88
C ASN A 24 27.78 -15.31 19.31
N MET A 25 27.12 -14.40 18.57
CA MET A 25 27.01 -12.98 18.95
C MET A 25 26.19 -12.75 20.23
N VAL A 26 25.24 -13.65 20.54
CA VAL A 26 24.43 -13.59 21.76
C VAL A 26 25.15 -14.24 22.94
N THR A 27 25.93 -15.31 22.74
CA THR A 27 26.70 -15.96 23.82
C THR A 27 27.97 -15.18 24.20
N GLU A 28 28.60 -14.43 23.29
CA GLU A 28 29.78 -13.60 23.58
C GLU A 28 29.46 -12.35 24.42
N GLN A 29 28.18 -12.00 24.58
CA GLN A 29 27.74 -10.97 25.53
C GLN A 29 27.63 -11.48 26.98
N SER A 30 27.93 -12.77 27.22
CA SER A 30 27.77 -13.41 28.53
C SER A 30 29.04 -13.96 29.19
N THR A 31 30.21 -13.91 28.55
CA THR A 31 31.46 -14.37 29.19
C THR A 31 32.64 -13.45 28.92
N THR A 32 33.20 -12.94 30.02
CA THR A 32 34.40 -12.12 30.13
C THR A 32 35.65 -12.83 29.59
N GLY A 33 36.49 -12.13 28.81
CA GLY A 33 37.85 -12.56 28.48
C GLY A 33 38.37 -11.98 27.17
N ARG A 34 39.10 -10.86 27.24
CA ARG A 34 39.89 -10.31 26.13
C ARG A 34 41.08 -11.22 25.83
N ASP A 35 41.57 -11.12 24.60
CA ASP A 35 42.84 -11.69 24.10
C ASP A 35 42.71 -12.99 23.30
N ASN A 36 42.02 -12.93 22.15
CA ASN A 36 42.32 -13.68 20.90
C ASN A 36 41.43 -13.29 19.70
N HIS A 37 40.84 -12.08 19.72
CA HIS A 37 39.68 -11.75 18.88
C HIS A 37 40.03 -11.12 17.50
N THR A 38 41.29 -10.77 17.25
CA THR A 38 41.67 -9.95 16.09
C THR A 38 41.97 -10.75 14.83
N GLU A 39 42.42 -12.00 14.94
CA GLU A 39 42.88 -12.78 13.78
C GLU A 39 41.72 -13.47 13.04
N LYS A 40 40.75 -14.06 13.77
CA LYS A 40 39.58 -14.75 13.17
C LYS A 40 38.53 -13.80 12.56
N LEU A 41 38.40 -12.57 13.06
CA LEU A 41 37.51 -11.56 12.47
C LEU A 41 38.02 -11.03 11.13
N SER A 42 39.34 -11.06 10.90
CA SER A 42 39.94 -10.57 9.64
C SER A 42 39.60 -11.47 8.45
N THR A 43 39.58 -12.79 8.65
CA THR A 43 39.30 -13.76 7.59
C THR A 43 37.82 -13.75 7.17
N ILE A 44 36.90 -13.56 8.13
CA ILE A 44 35.45 -13.46 7.84
C ILE A 44 35.14 -12.13 7.15
N ARG A 45 35.72 -11.01 7.61
CA ARG A 45 35.52 -9.67 7.01
C ARG A 45 36.02 -9.56 5.57
N ASN A 46 37.01 -10.38 5.17
CA ASN A 46 37.56 -10.39 3.82
C ASN A 46 36.79 -11.29 2.83
N GLN A 47 35.89 -12.16 3.31
CA GLN A 47 35.09 -13.05 2.46
C GLN A 47 33.67 -12.51 2.18
N THR A 48 33.09 -11.74 3.10
CA THR A 48 31.75 -11.15 2.95
C THR A 48 31.59 -10.24 1.71
N PRO A 49 32.57 -9.37 1.36
CA PRO A 49 32.46 -8.53 0.17
C PRO A 49 32.48 -9.32 -1.13
N LYS A 50 33.25 -10.42 -1.18
CA LYS A 50 33.38 -11.28 -2.38
C LYS A 50 32.13 -12.13 -2.63
N ILE A 51 31.44 -12.54 -1.56
CA ILE A 51 30.17 -13.28 -1.66
C ILE A 51 29.03 -12.33 -2.04
N GLN A 52 29.01 -11.11 -1.50
CA GLN A 52 28.03 -10.09 -1.86
C GLN A 52 28.15 -9.67 -3.33
N THR A 53 29.35 -9.39 -3.82
CA THR A 53 29.56 -9.04 -5.24
C THR A 53 29.19 -10.17 -6.19
N ALA A 54 29.47 -11.42 -5.85
CA ALA A 54 29.06 -12.58 -6.66
C ALA A 54 27.54 -12.79 -6.69
N HIS A 55 26.83 -12.45 -5.59
CA HIS A 55 25.37 -12.44 -5.55
C HIS A 55 24.80 -11.31 -6.41
N ASP A 56 25.32 -10.09 -6.25
CA ASP A 56 24.87 -8.90 -6.99
C ASP A 56 25.12 -9.04 -8.51
N GLU A 57 26.22 -9.66 -8.91
CA GLU A 57 26.50 -9.96 -10.32
C GLU A 57 25.56 -11.04 -10.89
N LYS A 58 25.24 -12.09 -10.12
CA LYS A 58 24.27 -13.11 -10.54
C LYS A 58 22.86 -12.54 -10.62
N GLU A 59 22.47 -11.68 -9.69
CA GLU A 59 21.20 -10.97 -9.69
C GLU A 59 21.09 -10.00 -10.87
N SER A 60 22.17 -9.26 -11.18
CA SER A 60 22.28 -8.39 -12.35
C SER A 60 22.17 -9.16 -13.68
N LYS A 61 22.79 -10.35 -13.76
CA LYS A 61 22.68 -11.24 -14.94
C LYS A 61 21.26 -11.82 -15.09
N HIS A 62 20.64 -12.26 -14.00
CA HIS A 62 19.24 -12.72 -13.99
C HIS A 62 18.26 -11.59 -14.37
N LYS A 63 18.50 -10.36 -13.88
CA LYS A 63 17.71 -9.16 -14.21
C LYS A 63 17.87 -8.78 -15.68
N LYS A 64 19.07 -8.91 -16.26
CA LYS A 64 19.33 -8.69 -17.70
C LYS A 64 18.65 -9.75 -18.58
N GLN A 65 18.67 -11.03 -18.19
CA GLN A 65 17.95 -12.09 -18.91
C GLN A 65 16.43 -11.92 -18.83
N ARG A 66 15.89 -11.58 -17.65
CA ARG A 66 14.46 -11.22 -17.47
C ARG A 66 14.05 -10.03 -18.34
N ARG A 67 14.86 -8.97 -18.40
CA ARG A 67 14.64 -7.81 -19.28
C ARG A 67 14.56 -8.19 -20.76
N LYS A 68 15.40 -9.11 -21.24
CA LYS A 68 15.35 -9.59 -22.64
C LYS A 68 14.09 -10.43 -22.91
N LYS A 69 13.69 -11.32 -21.99
CA LYS A 69 12.46 -12.12 -22.11
C LYS A 69 11.20 -11.23 -22.10
N ASN A 70 11.16 -10.21 -21.25
CA ASN A 70 9.97 -9.36 -21.05
C ASN A 70 9.84 -8.25 -22.09
N LYS A 71 10.94 -7.82 -22.73
CA LYS A 71 10.88 -6.92 -23.91
C LYS A 71 10.17 -7.59 -25.10
N ASN A 72 10.29 -8.91 -25.24
CA ASN A 72 9.56 -9.67 -26.24
C ASN A 72 8.06 -9.80 -25.89
N VAL A 73 7.70 -9.81 -24.60
CA VAL A 73 6.30 -9.80 -24.13
C VAL A 73 5.62 -8.46 -24.43
N LEU A 74 6.29 -7.33 -24.14
CA LEU A 74 5.78 -6.00 -24.48
C LEU A 74 5.55 -5.82 -25.99
N ASN A 75 6.46 -6.35 -26.82
CA ASN A 75 6.32 -6.36 -28.27
C ASN A 75 5.18 -7.27 -28.75
N ALA A 76 4.93 -8.40 -28.05
CA ALA A 76 3.84 -9.33 -28.38
C ALA A 76 2.46 -8.81 -27.96
N ILE A 77 2.36 -8.05 -26.86
CA ILE A 77 1.13 -7.36 -26.43
C ILE A 77 0.75 -6.26 -27.43
N ALA A 78 1.72 -5.64 -28.10
CA ALA A 78 1.49 -4.60 -29.09
C ALA A 78 1.02 -5.11 -30.48
N GLN A 79 0.97 -6.43 -30.73
CA GLN A 79 0.81 -6.99 -32.08
C GLN A 79 -0.28 -8.08 -32.24
N LYS A 80 -1.23 -8.29 -31.32
CA LYS A 80 -2.26 -9.33 -31.51
C LYS A 80 -3.68 -8.83 -31.81
N PRO A 81 -4.40 -9.52 -32.73
CA PRO A 81 -5.76 -9.20 -33.13
C PRO A 81 -6.78 -9.65 -32.08
N ASN A 82 -7.94 -8.98 -32.11
CA ASN A 82 -9.10 -9.29 -31.27
C ASN A 82 -9.52 -10.76 -31.36
N GLY A 83 -9.74 -11.37 -30.19
CA GLY A 83 -10.57 -12.57 -30.05
C GLY A 83 -9.81 -13.88 -29.88
N THR A 84 -9.91 -14.44 -28.67
CA THR A 84 -10.28 -15.84 -28.43
C THR A 84 -10.66 -15.96 -26.96
N ASP A 85 -11.94 -16.25 -26.71
CA ASP A 85 -12.44 -16.60 -25.38
C ASP A 85 -11.85 -17.95 -24.99
N ILE A 86 -10.97 -17.93 -23.99
CA ILE A 86 -10.65 -19.10 -23.20
C ILE A 86 -10.78 -18.65 -21.75
N ASP A 87 -11.84 -19.12 -21.11
CA ASP A 87 -12.28 -18.81 -19.74
C ASP A 87 -11.34 -19.36 -18.65
N ASN A 88 -10.03 -19.12 -18.78
CA ASN A 88 -9.01 -19.53 -17.80
C ASN A 88 -8.37 -18.33 -17.07
N ILE A 89 -9.10 -17.21 -17.02
CA ILE A 89 -8.72 -15.95 -16.36
C ILE A 89 -8.63 -16.13 -14.82
N GLU A 90 -9.28 -17.15 -14.26
CA GLU A 90 -9.40 -17.38 -12.81
C GLU A 90 -8.19 -18.11 -12.18
N SER A 91 -7.19 -18.51 -12.97
CA SER A 91 -6.03 -19.25 -12.44
C SER A 91 -5.01 -18.37 -11.70
N VAL A 92 -5.04 -17.05 -11.88
CA VAL A 92 -4.08 -16.11 -11.26
C VAL A 92 -4.70 -15.50 -10.01
N SER A 93 -4.11 -15.78 -8.85
CA SER A 93 -4.58 -15.28 -7.56
C SER A 93 -4.43 -13.76 -7.46
N ALA A 94 -5.56 -13.05 -7.32
CA ALA A 94 -5.55 -11.60 -7.15
C ALA A 94 -4.79 -11.13 -5.92
N ASN A 95 -4.84 -11.91 -4.83
CA ASN A 95 -4.12 -11.62 -3.60
C ASN A 95 -2.60 -11.79 -3.77
N GLU A 96 -2.15 -12.74 -4.59
CA GLU A 96 -0.72 -12.88 -4.90
C GLU A 96 -0.22 -11.71 -5.75
N ILE A 97 -1.01 -11.27 -6.74
CA ILE A 97 -0.68 -10.07 -7.52
C ILE A 97 -0.66 -8.81 -6.64
N LEU A 98 -1.65 -8.65 -5.75
CA LEU A 98 -1.70 -7.54 -4.80
C LEU A 98 -0.45 -7.54 -3.91
N LYS A 99 -0.09 -8.70 -3.36
CA LYS A 99 1.11 -8.88 -2.55
C LYS A 99 2.37 -8.52 -3.33
N PHE A 100 2.48 -8.97 -4.59
CA PHE A 100 3.60 -8.61 -5.44
C PHE A 100 3.69 -7.10 -5.66
N VAL A 101 2.58 -6.42 -5.98
CA VAL A 101 2.56 -4.97 -6.22
C VAL A 101 2.96 -4.21 -4.96
N VAL A 102 2.36 -4.55 -3.81
CA VAL A 102 2.62 -3.88 -2.52
C VAL A 102 4.05 -4.11 -2.04
N THR A 103 4.62 -5.30 -2.21
CA THR A 103 5.97 -5.61 -1.74
C THR A 103 7.08 -5.11 -2.67
N THR A 104 6.82 -5.03 -3.97
CA THR A 104 7.81 -4.63 -4.97
C THR A 104 7.82 -3.13 -5.23
N PHE A 105 6.65 -2.51 -5.22
CA PHE A 105 6.49 -1.12 -5.65
C PHE A 105 5.95 -0.20 -4.55
N GLU A 106 5.53 -0.76 -3.41
CA GLU A 106 4.83 -0.06 -2.36
C GLU A 106 3.58 0.64 -2.93
N ASN A 107 3.67 1.93 -3.25
CA ASN A 107 2.55 2.79 -3.60
C ASN A 107 2.10 2.69 -5.07
N GLY A 108 2.19 1.50 -5.66
CA GLY A 108 1.80 1.23 -7.04
C GLY A 108 2.91 1.45 -8.08
N CYS A 109 2.61 1.15 -9.33
CA CYS A 109 3.60 1.14 -10.42
C CYS A 109 2.99 1.49 -11.78
N THR A 110 3.86 1.83 -12.73
CA THR A 110 3.44 1.94 -14.12
C THR A 110 3.12 0.56 -14.69
N PHE A 111 2.24 0.51 -15.70
CA PHE A 111 1.93 -0.77 -16.36
C PHE A 111 3.17 -1.42 -16.99
N GLU A 112 4.08 -0.62 -17.53
CA GLU A 112 5.34 -1.10 -18.11
C GLU A 112 6.22 -1.75 -17.04
N ASP A 113 6.43 -1.09 -15.89
CA ASP A 113 7.22 -1.63 -14.79
C ASP A 113 6.61 -2.91 -14.23
N PHE A 114 5.27 -2.97 -14.16
CA PHE A 114 4.55 -4.15 -13.73
C PHE A 114 4.81 -5.34 -14.63
N VAL A 115 4.58 -5.21 -15.95
CA VAL A 115 4.80 -6.30 -16.92
C VAL A 115 6.27 -6.71 -16.99
N LEU A 116 7.19 -5.77 -16.81
CA LEU A 116 8.63 -6.06 -16.81
C LEU A 116 9.10 -6.86 -15.58
N GLN A 117 8.38 -6.81 -14.46
CA GLN A 117 8.84 -7.40 -13.20
C GLN A 117 7.94 -8.54 -12.69
N CYS A 118 6.66 -8.56 -13.07
CA CYS A 118 5.71 -9.59 -12.68
C CYS A 118 5.87 -10.82 -13.58
N ASP A 119 6.24 -11.96 -12.99
CA ASP A 119 6.30 -13.26 -13.66
C ASP A 119 5.22 -14.24 -13.18
N LEU A 120 4.23 -13.75 -12.45
CA LEU A 120 3.11 -14.52 -11.92
C LEU A 120 2.02 -14.81 -12.97
N PHE A 121 2.05 -14.11 -14.10
CA PHE A 121 1.09 -14.33 -15.20
C PHE A 121 1.60 -15.39 -16.19
N PRO A 122 0.81 -16.42 -16.50
CA PRO A 122 1.04 -17.27 -17.67
C PRO A 122 1.01 -16.46 -18.96
N SER A 123 1.77 -16.89 -19.98
CA SER A 123 1.86 -16.19 -21.28
C SER A 123 0.54 -16.14 -22.06
N SER A 124 -0.46 -16.94 -21.68
CA SER A 124 -1.79 -16.97 -22.29
C SER A 124 -2.75 -15.92 -21.72
N VAL A 125 -2.43 -15.29 -20.59
CA VAL A 125 -3.34 -14.36 -19.92
C VAL A 125 -3.19 -12.95 -20.51
N ASP A 126 -4.33 -12.37 -20.89
CA ASP A 126 -4.45 -10.94 -21.20
C ASP A 126 -4.41 -10.14 -19.89
N ILE A 127 -3.23 -9.62 -19.55
CA ILE A 127 -2.99 -8.88 -18.32
C ILE A 127 -3.88 -7.62 -18.21
N PRO A 128 -3.99 -6.75 -19.24
CA PRO A 128 -4.95 -5.64 -19.21
C PRO A 128 -6.38 -6.08 -18.87
N ARG A 129 -6.93 -7.07 -19.60
CA ARG A 129 -8.30 -7.56 -19.36
C ARG A 129 -8.44 -8.17 -17.96
N TRP A 130 -7.40 -8.84 -17.46
CA TRP A 130 -7.39 -9.37 -16.10
C TRP A 130 -7.43 -8.26 -15.05
N LEU A 131 -6.58 -7.23 -15.16
CA LEU A 131 -6.54 -6.11 -14.21
C LEU A 131 -7.88 -5.37 -14.14
N GLU A 132 -8.53 -5.20 -15.29
CA GLU A 132 -9.83 -4.52 -15.39
C GLU A 132 -10.97 -5.28 -14.71
N LYS A 133 -10.86 -6.61 -14.57
CA LYS A 133 -11.82 -7.43 -13.83
C LYS A 133 -11.57 -7.41 -12.31
N HIS A 134 -10.37 -7.04 -11.86
CA HIS A 134 -9.95 -7.10 -10.46
C HIS A 134 -10.00 -5.73 -9.76
N THR A 135 -11.12 -5.02 -9.93
CA THR A 135 -11.35 -3.69 -9.32
C THR A 135 -11.46 -3.71 -7.80
N MET A 136 -11.57 -4.91 -7.20
CA MET A 136 -11.55 -5.09 -5.76
C MET A 136 -10.15 -4.96 -5.16
N GLN A 137 -9.09 -5.15 -5.96
CA GLN A 137 -7.70 -5.15 -5.52
C GLN A 137 -6.87 -3.99 -6.10
N PHE A 138 -7.37 -3.30 -7.13
CA PHE A 138 -6.60 -2.27 -7.82
C PHE A 138 -7.46 -1.10 -8.27
N HIS A 139 -6.91 0.10 -8.14
CA HIS A 139 -7.33 1.23 -8.97
C HIS A 139 -6.49 1.25 -10.24
N ILE A 140 -7.17 1.24 -11.39
CA ILE A 140 -6.55 1.23 -12.71
C ILE A 140 -6.67 2.61 -13.35
N PHE A 141 -5.53 3.24 -13.61
CA PHE A 141 -5.47 4.54 -14.26
C PHE A 141 -5.27 4.34 -15.77
N LYS A 142 -6.29 4.69 -16.55
CA LYS A 142 -6.26 4.57 -18.02
C LYS A 142 -6.18 5.91 -18.72
N ASN A 143 -5.42 5.99 -19.82
CA ASN A 143 -5.46 7.12 -20.74
C ASN A 143 -5.70 6.59 -22.16
N SER A 144 -6.79 7.01 -22.81
CA SER A 144 -7.22 6.50 -24.12
C SER A 144 -7.18 4.96 -24.20
N GLU A 145 -7.86 4.29 -23.27
CA GLU A 145 -7.90 2.82 -23.07
C GLU A 145 -6.59 2.12 -22.67
N LYS A 146 -5.45 2.79 -22.75
CA LYS A 146 -4.18 2.22 -22.28
C LYS A 146 -4.05 2.35 -20.77
N ILE A 147 -3.71 1.26 -20.09
CA ILE A 147 -3.36 1.27 -18.66
C ILE A 147 -2.00 1.98 -18.49
N GLU A 148 -1.99 3.05 -17.70
CA GLU A 148 -0.78 3.83 -17.39
C GLU A 148 -0.25 3.49 -15.99
N TYR A 149 -1.13 3.28 -15.02
CA TYR A 149 -0.74 3.04 -13.63
C TYR A 149 -1.67 2.05 -12.92
N ILE A 150 -1.08 1.23 -12.04
CA ILE A 150 -1.75 0.27 -11.18
C ILE A 150 -1.47 0.68 -9.74
N LEU A 151 -2.53 1.00 -9.00
CA LEU A 151 -2.44 1.36 -7.58
C LEU A 151 -3.08 0.25 -6.74
N PRO A 152 -2.38 -0.33 -5.74
CA PRO A 152 -2.94 -1.37 -4.89
C PRO A 152 -4.07 -0.79 -4.02
N TYR A 153 -5.15 -1.55 -3.92
CA TYR A 153 -6.40 -1.18 -3.29
C TYR A 153 -7.02 -2.44 -2.68
N VAL A 154 -7.86 -2.34 -1.64
CA VAL A 154 -8.67 -3.47 -1.19
C VAL A 154 -10.03 -2.95 -0.81
N LYS A 155 -11.05 -3.10 -1.66
CA LYS A 155 -12.36 -2.44 -1.48
C LYS A 155 -12.98 -2.64 -0.10
N THR A 156 -12.78 -3.80 0.50
CA THR A 156 -13.34 -4.15 1.81
C THR A 156 -12.52 -3.65 2.99
N ALA A 157 -11.26 -3.22 2.80
CA ALA A 157 -10.36 -2.83 3.87
C ALA A 157 -10.59 -1.38 4.31
N GLY A 158 -11.64 -1.15 5.09
CA GLY A 158 -11.96 0.19 5.63
C GLY A 158 -11.59 0.35 7.10
N VAL A 159 -11.47 1.62 7.54
CA VAL A 159 -11.35 2.01 8.94
C VAL A 159 -12.74 2.42 9.45
N CYS A 160 -13.15 1.88 10.59
CA CYS A 160 -14.49 2.11 11.15
C CYS A 160 -14.70 3.58 11.53
N SER A 161 -15.72 4.22 10.96
CA SER A 161 -16.15 5.58 11.28
C SER A 161 -16.63 5.70 12.73
N HIS A 162 -17.52 4.81 13.19
CA HIS A 162 -18.05 4.81 14.55
C HIS A 162 -16.95 4.69 15.61
N TYR A 163 -15.99 3.78 15.41
CA TYR A 163 -14.82 3.66 16.28
C TYR A 163 -13.99 4.95 16.33
N ASN A 164 -13.91 5.67 15.21
CA ASN A 164 -13.20 6.95 15.07
C ASN A 164 -14.09 8.17 15.36
N ASN A 165 -15.31 7.96 15.87
CA ASN A 165 -16.22 9.04 16.17
C ASN A 165 -15.61 9.96 17.25
N ARG A 166 -15.79 11.27 17.08
CA ARG A 166 -15.20 12.27 17.98
C ARG A 166 -15.86 12.31 19.35
N GLN A 167 -17.18 12.10 19.40
CA GLN A 167 -17.97 12.17 20.61
C GLN A 167 -17.78 10.90 21.46
N TYR A 168 -17.65 9.75 20.81
CA TYR A 168 -17.51 8.44 21.46
C TYR A 168 -16.31 7.64 20.92
N PRO A 169 -15.07 8.14 21.09
CA PRO A 169 -13.89 7.51 20.52
C PRO A 169 -13.64 6.13 21.13
N GLY A 170 -13.34 5.16 20.28
CA GLY A 170 -13.02 3.79 20.67
C GLY A 170 -14.25 2.92 20.88
N GLN A 171 -15.46 3.49 20.74
CA GLN A 171 -16.71 2.76 20.89
C GLN A 171 -17.28 2.38 19.53
N CYS A 172 -17.58 1.10 19.36
CA CYS A 172 -18.27 0.58 18.19
C CYS A 172 -19.24 -0.50 18.68
N ASN A 173 -20.54 -0.21 18.57
CA ASN A 173 -21.59 -1.09 19.08
C ASN A 173 -22.04 -2.14 18.06
N TYR A 174 -21.38 -2.21 16.90
CA TYR A 174 -21.65 -3.21 15.88
C TYR A 174 -20.98 -4.54 16.23
N VAL A 175 -21.79 -5.51 16.66
CA VAL A 175 -21.36 -6.87 17.05
C VAL A 175 -20.48 -7.54 15.99
N ASN A 176 -20.78 -7.31 14.70
CA ASN A 176 -20.05 -7.85 13.55
C ASN A 176 -19.48 -6.73 12.66
N CYS A 177 -18.86 -5.71 13.27
CA CYS A 177 -18.22 -4.63 12.52
C CYS A 177 -17.24 -5.20 11.48
N ARG A 178 -17.37 -4.77 10.22
CA ARG A 178 -16.53 -5.27 9.11
C ARG A 178 -15.32 -4.37 8.84
N PHE A 179 -15.07 -3.39 9.69
CA PHE A 179 -14.05 -2.37 9.50
C PHE A 179 -13.03 -2.38 10.64
N LEU A 180 -11.81 -1.96 10.33
CA LEU A 180 -10.71 -1.91 11.29
C LEU A 180 -10.99 -0.88 12.39
N HIS A 181 -10.83 -1.32 13.63
CA HIS A 181 -10.84 -0.49 14.82
C HIS A 181 -9.43 0.03 15.08
N VAL A 182 -9.07 1.08 14.35
CA VAL A 182 -7.76 1.72 14.41
C VAL A 182 -7.93 3.22 14.28
N CYS A 183 -7.04 4.00 14.90
CA CYS A 183 -7.02 5.44 14.76
C CYS A 183 -6.76 5.85 13.30
N ARG A 184 -7.67 6.65 12.73
CA ARG A 184 -7.54 7.15 11.36
C ARG A 184 -6.32 8.07 11.17
N ARG A 185 -5.87 8.77 12.23
CA ARG A 185 -4.66 9.62 12.17
C ARG A 185 -3.40 8.76 12.10
N PHE A 186 -3.35 7.69 12.89
CA PHE A 186 -2.28 6.70 12.83
C PHE A 186 -2.15 6.07 11.43
N VAL A 187 -3.28 5.74 10.79
CA VAL A 187 -3.29 5.20 9.42
C VAL A 187 -2.72 6.19 8.40
N ARG A 188 -3.02 7.48 8.55
CA ARG A 188 -2.56 8.52 7.63
C ARG A 188 -1.08 8.89 7.77
N HIS A 189 -0.31 8.18 8.59
CA HIS A 189 1.05 8.55 8.96
C HIS A 189 1.12 10.01 9.43
N VAL A 190 0.08 10.47 10.13
CA VAL A 190 0.10 11.75 10.84
C VAL A 190 0.29 11.41 12.29
N TYR A 191 1.29 12.03 12.94
CA TYR A 191 1.52 11.81 14.37
C TYR A 191 0.20 12.11 15.11
N CYS A 192 -0.28 11.14 15.88
CA CYS A 192 -1.47 11.33 16.70
C CYS A 192 -1.07 12.11 17.95
N ASN A 193 -1.05 13.45 17.82
CA ASN A 193 -0.65 14.39 18.88
C ASN A 193 -1.57 14.41 20.11
N PHE A 194 -2.60 13.57 20.14
CA PHE A 194 -3.54 13.54 21.25
C PHE A 194 -2.94 12.73 22.40
N LYS A 195 -2.38 13.42 23.40
CA LYS A 195 -2.02 12.80 24.68
C LYS A 195 -3.24 12.04 25.20
N GLY A 196 -3.12 10.72 25.38
CA GLY A 196 -4.23 9.86 25.79
C GLY A 196 -5.25 9.55 24.69
N CYS A 197 -4.84 9.50 23.41
CA CYS A 197 -5.69 8.94 22.35
C CYS A 197 -6.17 7.55 22.77
N ARG A 198 -7.49 7.37 22.87
CA ARG A 198 -8.13 6.11 23.30
C ARG A 198 -8.31 5.11 22.16
N LEU A 199 -7.87 5.47 20.95
CA LEU A 199 -7.98 4.65 19.76
C LEU A 199 -6.72 3.79 19.59
N ALA A 200 -6.87 2.59 19.04
CA ALA A 200 -5.74 1.70 18.77
C ALA A 200 -4.77 2.31 17.75
N HIS A 201 -3.47 2.21 18.04
CA HIS A 201 -2.35 2.61 17.18
C HIS A 201 -1.53 1.39 16.75
N ASP A 202 -2.22 0.29 16.51
CA ASP A 202 -1.67 -0.96 15.99
C ASP A 202 -2.81 -1.76 15.34
N PHE A 203 -2.47 -2.87 14.68
CA PHE A 203 -3.43 -3.77 14.07
C PHE A 203 -3.54 -5.12 14.79
N THR A 204 -2.93 -5.26 15.97
CA THR A 204 -2.67 -6.56 16.63
C THR A 204 -3.86 -7.09 17.41
N ASN A 205 -4.85 -6.24 17.74
CA ASN A 205 -6.04 -6.70 18.45
C ASN A 205 -6.79 -7.80 17.66
N GLN A 206 -7.51 -8.66 18.38
CA GLN A 206 -8.16 -9.84 17.80
C GLN A 206 -9.19 -9.50 16.71
N HIS A 207 -9.85 -8.35 16.82
CA HIS A 207 -10.80 -7.86 15.81
C HIS A 207 -10.10 -7.51 14.49
N ASN A 208 -9.08 -6.66 14.57
CA ASN A 208 -8.29 -6.22 13.42
C ASN A 208 -7.54 -7.39 12.79
N SER A 209 -6.94 -8.28 13.59
CA SER A 209 -6.23 -9.45 13.08
C SER A 209 -7.13 -10.35 12.24
N ARG A 210 -8.36 -10.63 12.68
CA ARG A 210 -9.34 -11.40 11.89
C ARG A 210 -9.73 -10.70 10.60
N LEU A 211 -9.93 -9.38 10.64
CA LEU A 211 -10.25 -8.61 9.44
C LEU A 211 -9.08 -8.54 8.45
N LEU A 212 -7.85 -8.42 8.92
CA LEU A 212 -6.67 -8.43 8.06
C LEU A 212 -6.55 -9.76 7.30
N VAL A 213 -6.78 -10.91 7.96
CA VAL A 213 -6.85 -12.21 7.27
C VAL A 213 -7.94 -12.22 6.20
N ARG A 214 -9.14 -11.72 6.54
CA ARG A 214 -10.24 -11.63 5.57
C ARG A 214 -9.93 -10.73 4.38
N PHE A 215 -9.16 -9.67 4.58
CA PHE A 215 -8.72 -8.76 3.53
C PHE A 215 -7.52 -9.26 2.73
N GLY A 216 -6.92 -10.40 3.12
CA GLY A 216 -5.66 -10.90 2.55
C GLY A 216 -4.47 -9.99 2.88
N LEU A 217 -4.53 -9.29 4.01
CA LEU A 217 -3.54 -8.30 4.44
C LEU A 217 -2.67 -8.74 5.64
N GLU A 218 -2.90 -9.93 6.19
CA GLU A 218 -2.27 -10.43 7.42
C GLU A 218 -0.74 -10.57 7.35
N ASN A 219 -0.20 -10.68 6.14
CA ASN A 219 1.23 -10.86 5.89
C ASN A 219 1.95 -9.56 5.49
N PHE A 220 1.28 -8.41 5.53
CA PHE A 220 1.92 -7.12 5.27
C PHE A 220 2.44 -6.46 6.54
N SER A 221 3.50 -5.67 6.39
CA SER A 221 3.94 -4.77 7.45
C SER A 221 2.90 -3.70 7.75
N GLU A 222 2.96 -3.12 8.95
CA GLU A 222 2.08 -2.01 9.35
C GLU A 222 2.07 -0.87 8.33
N ASN A 223 3.24 -0.48 7.82
CA ASN A 223 3.36 0.59 6.82
C ASN A 223 2.67 0.24 5.50
N GLN A 224 2.80 -1.01 5.05
CA GLN A 224 2.12 -1.49 3.85
C GLN A 224 0.60 -1.53 4.04
N ILE A 225 0.11 -1.96 5.20
CA ILE A 225 -1.33 -1.93 5.53
C ILE A 225 -1.83 -0.49 5.50
N LYS A 226 -1.16 0.43 6.20
CA LYS A 226 -1.52 1.86 6.21
C LYS A 226 -1.56 2.46 4.81
N MET A 227 -0.60 2.13 3.97
CA MET A 227 -0.56 2.55 2.58
C MET A 227 -1.78 2.05 1.80
N VAL A 228 -2.10 0.75 1.85
CA VAL A 228 -3.28 0.18 1.17
C VAL A 228 -4.56 0.86 1.66
N LEU A 229 -4.70 1.09 2.97
CA LEU A 229 -5.86 1.80 3.55
C LEU A 229 -5.95 3.26 3.04
N ASN A 230 -4.82 3.94 2.87
CA ASN A 230 -4.80 5.31 2.35
C ASN A 230 -5.15 5.38 0.86
N ASN A 231 -5.03 4.29 0.11
CA ASN A 231 -5.38 4.22 -1.31
C ASN A 231 -6.90 4.11 -1.56
N HIS A 232 -7.75 4.13 -0.53
CA HIS A 232 -9.21 4.20 -0.71
C HIS A 232 -9.70 5.54 -1.26
N PHE A 233 -8.91 6.60 -1.11
CA PHE A 233 -9.30 7.94 -1.53
C PHE A 233 -8.15 8.63 -2.26
N PRO A 234 -8.46 9.49 -3.24
CA PRO A 234 -7.44 10.25 -3.93
C PRO A 234 -6.70 11.18 -2.97
N SER A 235 -5.39 11.27 -3.17
CA SER A 235 -4.53 12.18 -2.42
C SER A 235 -4.23 13.43 -3.25
N ILE A 236 -4.00 14.54 -2.56
CA ILE A 236 -3.43 15.74 -3.17
C ILE A 236 -1.96 15.52 -3.46
N CYS A 237 -1.51 15.99 -4.63
CA CYS A 237 -0.11 15.94 -5.03
C CYS A 237 0.74 16.89 -4.17
N LYS A 238 1.72 16.34 -3.46
CA LYS A 238 2.69 17.09 -2.66
C LYS A 238 3.49 18.07 -3.50
N ASP A 239 4.04 17.61 -4.64
CA ASP A 239 4.85 18.48 -5.50
C ASP A 239 4.05 19.67 -6.05
N TYR A 240 2.78 19.45 -6.40
CA TYR A 240 1.88 20.52 -6.84
C TYR A 240 1.59 21.55 -5.71
N ASN A 241 1.57 21.10 -4.46
CA ASN A 241 1.21 21.94 -3.30
C ASN A 241 2.39 22.57 -2.57
N PHE A 242 3.59 22.03 -2.70
CA PHE A 242 4.76 22.50 -1.97
C PHE A 242 5.90 22.99 -2.86
N ASN A 243 5.89 22.62 -4.15
CA ASN A 243 6.81 23.13 -5.14
C ASN A 243 6.07 24.03 -6.15
N GLU A 244 6.81 24.64 -7.07
CA GLU A 244 6.24 25.48 -8.14
C GLU A 244 5.37 24.68 -9.12
N ARG A 245 5.72 23.40 -9.34
CA ARG A 245 5.01 22.49 -10.26
C ARG A 245 5.17 21.03 -9.85
N CYS A 246 4.21 20.21 -10.29
CA CYS A 246 4.33 18.75 -10.21
C CYS A 246 5.46 18.25 -11.12
N LYS A 247 6.46 17.55 -10.57
CA LYS A 247 7.60 17.03 -11.33
C LYS A 247 7.20 15.95 -12.33
N VAL A 248 6.18 15.15 -11.98
CA VAL A 248 5.62 14.09 -12.83
C VAL A 248 4.74 14.68 -13.95
N GLY A 249 4.19 15.88 -13.74
CA GLY A 249 3.30 16.55 -14.68
C GLY A 249 1.87 15.99 -14.71
N THR A 250 1.01 16.62 -15.50
CA THR A 250 -0.43 16.31 -15.60
C THR A 250 -0.78 15.08 -16.44
N LYS A 251 0.20 14.47 -17.10
CA LYS A 251 -0.05 13.28 -17.95
C LYS A 251 0.12 11.96 -17.18
N LYS A 252 0.81 11.98 -16.04
CA LYS A 252 1.22 10.77 -15.31
C LYS A 252 1.01 10.82 -13.79
N CYS A 253 0.73 11.99 -13.20
CA CYS A 253 0.63 12.12 -11.75
C CYS A 253 -0.69 11.54 -11.21
N VAL A 254 -0.67 10.41 -10.54
CA VAL A 254 -1.89 9.76 -9.99
C VAL A 254 -2.55 10.48 -8.82
N ASN A 255 -2.04 11.66 -8.44
CA ASN A 255 -2.57 12.49 -7.36
C ASN A 255 -3.26 13.74 -7.91
N LEU A 256 -4.23 14.25 -7.16
CA LEU A 256 -4.97 15.46 -7.53
C LEU A 256 -4.07 16.69 -7.53
N HIS A 257 -4.15 17.45 -8.62
CA HIS A 257 -3.61 18.81 -8.68
C HIS A 257 -4.71 19.75 -8.22
N LEU A 258 -4.86 19.85 -6.90
CA LEU A 258 -5.84 20.72 -6.23
C LEU A 258 -5.13 21.49 -5.12
N CYS A 259 -5.53 22.74 -4.88
CA CYS A 259 -5.03 23.52 -3.74
C CYS A 259 -5.44 22.84 -2.41
N GLY A 260 -4.46 22.48 -1.59
CA GLY A 260 -4.69 21.87 -0.29
C GLY A 260 -5.45 22.79 0.67
N SER A 261 -5.17 24.10 0.65
CA SER A 261 -5.86 25.08 1.48
C SER A 261 -7.32 25.28 1.08
N TYR A 262 -7.64 25.15 -0.22
CA TYR A 262 -9.01 25.26 -0.73
C TYR A 262 -9.92 24.16 -0.16
N LYS A 263 -9.41 22.92 -0.08
CA LYS A 263 -10.13 21.79 0.52
C LYS A 263 -10.60 22.09 1.95
N PHE A 264 -9.88 22.93 2.70
CA PHE A 264 -10.22 23.30 4.08
C PHE A 264 -11.00 24.62 4.18
N GLY A 265 -11.39 25.24 3.06
CA GLY A 265 -12.03 26.56 3.07
C GLY A 265 -11.10 27.70 3.49
N LYS A 266 -9.78 27.49 3.42
CA LYS A 266 -8.75 28.45 3.91
C LYS A 266 -7.99 29.15 2.78
N CYS A 267 -8.43 28.99 1.54
CA CYS A 267 -7.80 29.66 0.40
C CYS A 267 -8.74 30.73 -0.16
N GLU A 268 -8.21 31.93 -0.30
CA GLU A 268 -8.88 33.03 -0.99
C GLU A 268 -8.86 32.84 -2.51
N GLU A 269 -9.80 33.49 -3.21
CA GLU A 269 -9.80 33.60 -4.67
C GLU A 269 -9.42 35.03 -5.10
N PRO A 270 -8.45 35.20 -6.01
CA PRO A 270 -7.66 34.16 -6.68
C PRO A 270 -6.63 33.51 -5.75
N CYS A 271 -6.34 32.23 -5.97
CA CYS A 271 -5.33 31.51 -5.18
C CYS A 271 -3.97 32.20 -5.28
N LYS A 272 -3.42 32.64 -4.14
CA LYS A 272 -2.08 33.26 -4.03
C LYS A 272 -0.98 32.45 -4.73
N TYR A 273 -1.10 31.11 -4.70
CA TYR A 273 -0.13 30.19 -5.28
C TYR A 273 -0.48 29.72 -6.70
N LYS A 274 -1.47 30.35 -7.34
CA LYS A 274 -1.96 30.01 -8.69
C LYS A 274 -2.37 28.53 -8.83
N ARG A 275 -2.77 27.91 -7.73
CA ARG A 275 -3.26 26.53 -7.71
C ARG A 275 -4.73 26.50 -8.08
N THR A 276 -5.16 25.41 -8.68
CA THR A 276 -6.56 25.25 -9.08
C THR A 276 -7.41 24.84 -7.88
N HIS A 277 -8.60 25.43 -7.81
CA HIS A 277 -9.70 25.03 -6.92
C HIS A 277 -10.71 24.13 -7.64
N LYS A 278 -10.45 23.77 -8.90
CA LYS A 278 -11.42 23.09 -9.75
C LYS A 278 -11.13 21.59 -9.84
N LEU A 279 -12.02 20.77 -9.32
CA LEU A 279 -11.98 19.30 -9.49
C LEU A 279 -12.24 18.87 -10.94
N ASN A 280 -12.91 19.70 -11.74
CA ASN A 280 -13.34 19.35 -13.09
C ASN A 280 -12.29 19.58 -14.20
N LYS A 281 -11.04 19.91 -13.85
CA LYS A 281 -9.90 19.94 -14.80
C LYS A 281 -9.59 18.54 -15.31
N ASP A 282 -9.11 18.42 -16.54
CA ASP A 282 -8.90 17.13 -17.21
C ASP A 282 -8.05 16.15 -16.39
N HIS A 283 -6.94 16.64 -15.82
CA HIS A 283 -6.09 15.85 -14.91
C HIS A 283 -6.86 15.31 -13.69
N ASN A 284 -7.61 16.17 -13.01
CA ASN A 284 -8.34 15.79 -11.80
C ASN A 284 -9.50 14.84 -12.14
N LYS A 285 -10.20 15.05 -13.26
CA LYS A 285 -11.21 14.10 -13.79
C LYS A 285 -10.61 12.74 -14.11
N TRP A 286 -9.39 12.70 -14.65
CA TRP A 286 -8.68 11.45 -14.92
C TRP A 286 -8.36 10.69 -13.64
N VAL A 287 -7.82 11.37 -12.62
CA VAL A 287 -7.59 10.77 -11.29
C VAL A 287 -8.92 10.28 -10.69
N LEU A 288 -9.94 11.13 -10.61
CA LEU A 288 -11.23 10.77 -10.01
C LEU A 288 -11.95 9.63 -10.73
N ARG A 289 -11.70 9.43 -12.03
CA ARG A 289 -12.23 8.28 -12.78
C ARG A 289 -11.66 6.96 -12.26
N ALA A 290 -10.36 6.89 -11.97
CA ALA A 290 -9.70 5.69 -11.47
C ALA A 290 -10.21 5.27 -10.08
N PHE A 291 -10.66 6.24 -9.27
CA PHE A 291 -11.29 6.01 -7.96
C PHE A 291 -12.81 5.85 -8.02
N GLU A 292 -13.43 5.81 -9.20
CA GLU A 292 -14.90 5.73 -9.36
C GLU A 292 -15.66 6.91 -8.71
N MET A 293 -15.01 8.07 -8.61
CA MET A 293 -15.53 9.27 -7.92
C MET A 293 -15.96 10.39 -8.87
N ARG A 294 -15.90 10.19 -10.20
CA ARG A 294 -16.18 11.24 -11.19
C ARG A 294 -17.59 11.82 -11.08
N SER A 295 -18.57 11.02 -10.67
CA SER A 295 -19.99 11.40 -10.52
C SER A 295 -20.36 11.86 -9.11
N TRP A 296 -19.40 11.88 -8.18
CA TRP A 296 -19.70 12.26 -6.79
C TRP A 296 -19.90 13.77 -6.67
N PRO A 297 -20.74 14.23 -5.72
CA PRO A 297 -20.82 15.65 -5.37
C PRO A 297 -19.46 16.19 -4.92
N GLU A 298 -19.11 17.40 -5.34
CA GLU A 298 -17.83 18.05 -5.04
C GLU A 298 -17.55 18.12 -3.53
N GLU A 299 -18.55 18.48 -2.73
CA GLU A 299 -18.44 18.51 -1.27
C GLU A 299 -18.01 17.15 -0.69
N LYS A 300 -18.60 16.06 -1.20
CA LYS A 300 -18.26 14.68 -0.78
C LYS A 300 -16.83 14.32 -1.15
N ILE A 301 -16.39 14.71 -2.35
CA ILE A 301 -15.01 14.52 -2.82
C ILE A 301 -14.03 15.29 -1.93
N LEU A 302 -14.29 16.58 -1.66
CA LEU A 302 -13.43 17.42 -0.82
C LEU A 302 -13.30 16.87 0.62
N LYS A 303 -14.36 16.29 1.16
CA LYS A 303 -14.37 15.62 2.48
C LYS A 303 -13.56 14.32 2.50
N SER A 304 -13.47 13.60 1.38
CA SER A 304 -12.78 12.29 1.32
C SER A 304 -11.30 12.39 0.97
N ILE A 305 -10.88 13.43 0.24
CA ILE A 305 -9.51 13.63 -0.23
C ILE A 305 -8.50 13.64 0.93
N TYR A 306 -7.40 12.92 0.75
CA TYR A 306 -6.26 12.99 1.65
C TYR A 306 -5.34 14.16 1.28
N VAL A 307 -4.88 14.93 2.28
CA VAL A 307 -3.85 15.96 2.11
C VAL A 307 -2.60 15.50 2.83
N PRO A 308 -1.57 15.07 2.09
CA PRO A 308 -0.34 14.63 2.71
C PRO A 308 0.34 15.77 3.50
N PRO A 309 0.97 15.46 4.65
CA PRO A 309 1.71 16.46 5.40
C PRO A 309 2.92 16.97 4.61
N LYS A 310 3.33 18.20 4.91
CA LYS A 310 4.47 18.89 4.28
C LYS A 310 5.80 18.19 4.56
N ARG A 311 5.97 17.63 5.76
CA ARG A 311 7.14 16.82 6.18
C ARG A 311 6.73 15.38 6.46
N ALA A 312 7.64 14.43 6.22
CA ALA A 312 7.46 13.05 6.67
C ALA A 312 7.55 13.00 8.20
N PRO A 313 6.79 12.13 8.89
CA PRO A 313 7.00 11.89 10.31
C PRO A 313 8.41 11.33 10.52
N SER A 314 9.22 11.97 11.37
CA SER A 314 10.46 11.38 11.85
C SER A 314 10.09 10.24 12.80
N TYR A 315 10.36 9.00 12.40
CA TYR A 315 10.30 7.85 13.29
C TYR A 315 11.65 7.75 14.02
N SER A 316 11.78 8.42 15.17
CA SER A 316 12.78 8.00 16.15
C SER A 316 12.11 6.97 17.07
N ASN A 317 12.57 5.73 16.96
CA ASN A 317 12.39 4.77 18.04
C ASN A 317 13.27 5.27 19.18
N ASN A 318 12.69 5.40 20.37
CA ASN A 318 13.17 6.14 21.54
C ASN A 318 12.73 7.61 21.50
N ASP A 319 11.76 7.97 22.35
CA ASP A 319 11.89 9.09 23.29
C ASP A 319 10.58 9.28 24.08
N GLU A 320 10.55 8.71 25.30
CA GLU A 320 9.61 9.09 26.36
C GLU A 320 9.98 10.42 27.03
N ARG A 321 10.95 11.17 26.50
CA ARG A 321 11.41 12.43 27.11
C ARG A 321 11.84 13.41 26.03
N ASP A 322 10.89 14.13 25.45
CA ASP A 322 11.14 15.47 24.91
C ASP A 322 9.83 16.26 24.77
N LEU A 323 9.37 16.74 25.92
CA LEU A 323 8.36 17.78 26.03
C LEU A 323 9.08 19.13 26.18
N ASP A 324 9.55 19.77 25.09
CA ASP A 324 9.46 21.25 25.00
C ASP A 324 9.92 21.92 23.69
N HIS A 325 10.65 21.28 22.78
CA HIS A 325 11.38 22.04 21.75
C HIS A 325 10.81 21.97 20.33
N ASN A 326 9.51 22.24 20.14
CA ASN A 326 8.99 22.53 18.80
C ASN A 326 7.86 23.57 18.81
N LYS A 327 8.12 24.72 19.45
CA LYS A 327 7.39 25.96 19.17
C LYS A 327 8.05 26.61 17.97
N ASN A 328 7.26 26.84 16.92
CA ASN A 328 7.55 27.56 15.67
C ASN A 328 7.71 26.64 14.45
N ILE A 329 6.56 26.27 13.87
CA ILE A 329 6.17 26.47 12.46
C ILE A 329 4.68 26.10 12.38
N ASP A 330 3.90 26.92 11.67
CA ASP A 330 2.43 26.91 11.54
C ASP A 330 1.82 25.65 10.85
N ASP A 331 2.28 24.45 11.20
CA ASP A 331 1.71 23.17 10.75
C ASP A 331 0.44 22.78 11.55
N ASP A 332 0.24 23.42 12.70
CA ASP A 332 -0.84 23.16 13.65
C ASP A 332 -2.23 23.59 13.14
N ASP A 333 -2.31 24.68 12.35
CA ASP A 333 -3.60 25.23 11.95
C ASP A 333 -4.22 24.53 10.73
N VAL A 334 -3.44 23.80 9.92
CA VAL A 334 -4.00 23.00 8.80
C VAL A 334 -4.83 21.83 9.32
N TYR A 335 -4.52 21.31 10.53
CA TYR A 335 -5.13 20.10 11.09
C TYR A 335 -6.12 20.35 12.23
N LYS A 336 -6.11 21.54 12.86
CA LYS A 336 -7.04 21.90 13.95
C LYS A 336 -8.52 22.01 13.52
N GLY A 337 -8.80 22.32 12.25
CA GLY A 337 -10.16 22.56 11.74
C GLY A 337 -10.75 21.42 10.92
N SER A 338 -10.29 20.19 11.12
CA SER A 338 -10.70 19.10 10.25
C SER A 338 -12.08 18.55 10.64
N ASP A 339 -13.15 19.30 10.39
CA ASP A 339 -14.53 18.81 10.55
C ASP A 339 -14.77 17.65 9.57
N PHE A 340 -14.41 16.46 10.03
CA PHE A 340 -14.56 15.21 9.31
C PHE A 340 -15.87 14.58 9.74
N ILE A 341 -16.84 14.65 8.84
CA ILE A 341 -18.13 13.99 8.97
C ILE A 341 -17.97 12.53 8.53
N ASP A 342 -18.62 11.63 9.27
CA ASP A 342 -18.71 10.20 9.02
C ASP A 342 -19.23 9.93 7.60
N LEU A 343 -18.39 9.41 6.71
CA LEU A 343 -18.74 9.16 5.30
C LEU A 343 -19.51 7.84 5.07
N ASP A 344 -20.06 7.22 6.12
CA ASP A 344 -20.53 5.83 6.08
C ASP A 344 -22.03 5.62 6.35
N GLU A 345 -22.87 6.65 6.25
CA GLU A 345 -24.33 6.45 6.39
C GLU A 345 -24.97 5.70 5.19
N ASN A 346 -24.25 5.48 4.09
CA ASN A 346 -24.83 4.92 2.85
C ASN A 346 -24.19 3.61 2.35
N PHE A 347 -23.34 2.93 3.12
CA PHE A 347 -22.94 1.57 2.77
C PHE A 347 -24.01 0.57 3.25
N VAL A 348 -25.02 0.33 2.41
CA VAL A 348 -25.98 -0.76 2.62
C VAL A 348 -25.29 -2.07 2.20
N PRO A 349 -25.09 -3.03 3.12
CA PRO A 349 -24.52 -4.32 2.75
C PRO A 349 -25.48 -5.08 1.80
N PRO A 350 -24.96 -5.88 0.85
CA PRO A 350 -25.80 -6.84 0.14
C PRO A 350 -26.46 -7.78 1.17
N LYS A 351 -27.77 -7.97 1.02
CA LYS A 351 -28.53 -8.95 1.80
C LYS A 351 -27.90 -10.32 1.57
N ALA A 352 -27.74 -11.10 2.63
CA ALA A 352 -27.41 -12.50 2.49
C ALA A 352 -28.58 -13.16 1.73
N ASP A 353 -28.26 -13.84 0.63
CA ASP A 353 -29.20 -14.74 -0.02
C ASP A 353 -29.48 -15.87 0.97
N SER A 354 -30.63 -15.79 1.63
CA SER A 354 -31.22 -16.95 2.30
C SER A 354 -31.90 -17.79 1.23
N SER A 355 -31.10 -18.63 0.57
CA SER A 355 -31.59 -19.79 -0.17
C SER A 355 -31.09 -21.05 0.54
N ASP A 356 -31.67 -21.35 1.70
CA ASP A 356 -31.79 -22.74 2.11
C ASP A 356 -33.17 -23.20 1.66
N SER A 357 -33.17 -23.83 0.49
CA SER A 357 -34.26 -24.63 -0.02
C SER A 357 -34.46 -25.85 0.86
N ASN A 358 -35.72 -26.15 1.13
CA ASN A 358 -36.25 -27.43 1.58
C ASN A 358 -35.48 -28.64 1.00
N SER A 359 -35.28 -29.63 1.86
CA SER A 359 -35.33 -31.04 1.51
C SER A 359 -36.25 -31.73 2.50
N ASP A 360 -37.40 -32.14 2.00
CA ASP A 360 -38.28 -33.14 2.57
C ASP A 360 -37.53 -34.48 2.70
N GLU A 361 -37.83 -35.29 3.72
CA GLU A 361 -38.45 -36.61 3.57
C GLU A 361 -38.42 -37.41 4.89
N ASP A 362 -39.52 -38.14 5.07
CA ASP A 362 -39.90 -39.05 6.14
C ASP A 362 -38.87 -40.14 6.47
N GLU A 363 -38.89 -40.63 7.72
CA GLU A 363 -39.15 -42.04 8.02
C GLU A 363 -39.14 -42.32 9.54
N SER A 364 -40.14 -43.08 9.99
CA SER A 364 -40.32 -43.82 11.27
C SER A 364 -41.18 -43.17 12.36
#